data_AF-A0A1F4WL90-F1
#
_entry.id   AF-A0A1F4WL90-F1
#
_cell.length_a   1.000
_cell.length_b   1.000
_cell.length_c   1.000
_cell.angle_alpha   90.00
_cell.angle_beta   90.00
_cell.angle_gamma   90.00
#
_symmetry.space_group_name_H-M   'P 1'
#
loop_
_entity.id
_entity.type
_entity.pdbx_description
1 polymer ?
#
loop_
_entity_poly.entity_id
_entity_poly.type
_entity_poly.pdbx_seq_one_letter_code
_entity_poly.pdbx_strand_id
1 'polypeptide(L)'
;MEKKEKNNLIIELLGNAKSIAILPNKVGGADAYCAGVGLYQMLKAKDKNVSLIYPGKIPDKCENLLKKEEIVSDVTGRELHVSIDYSNTPAAKVQYSTEHGVLYLKVGPVNKYFEVSRVHTELKGMEHEVFITVGAQVLEDFGQTYRELENELHSAKIINLDNTDRNFRFGHFNLVEPFADSLSLLVLTSSVEWGLNVTKEAAETLLVGISHRNPIVG
;
A
#
# COMPACT_ATOMS: atom_id res chain seq x y z
N MET A 1 -8.50 -6.47 23.91
CA MET A 1 -9.45 -5.62 23.17
C MET A 1 -10.51 -6.53 22.56
N GLU A 2 -11.79 -6.25 22.80
CA GLU A 2 -12.89 -7.01 22.20
C GLU A 2 -12.92 -6.80 20.68
N LYS A 3 -13.42 -7.79 19.92
CA LYS A 3 -13.43 -7.75 18.44
C LYS A 3 -14.11 -6.48 17.89
N LYS A 4 -15.21 -6.06 18.51
CA LYS A 4 -15.98 -4.87 18.11
C LYS A 4 -15.19 -3.57 18.30
N GLU A 5 -14.53 -3.42 19.45
CA GLU A 5 -13.69 -2.27 19.74
C GLU A 5 -12.52 -2.18 18.76
N LYS A 6 -11.87 -3.31 18.46
CA LYS A 6 -10.82 -3.40 17.44
C LYS A 6 -11.30 -2.93 16.07
N ASN A 7 -12.48 -3.41 15.64
CA ASN A 7 -13.04 -3.04 14.35
C ASN A 7 -13.37 -1.54 14.28
N ASN A 8 -13.87 -0.93 15.35
CA ASN A 8 -14.11 0.52 15.39
C ASN A 8 -12.82 1.32 15.20
N LEU A 9 -11.73 0.92 15.85
CA LEU A 9 -10.43 1.59 15.68
C LEU A 9 -9.89 1.43 14.26
N ILE A 10 -10.10 0.27 13.62
CA ILE A 10 -9.72 0.06 12.22
C ILE A 10 -10.57 0.93 11.29
N ILE A 11 -11.88 1.04 11.53
CA ILE A 11 -12.76 1.92 10.76
C ILE A 11 -12.26 3.36 10.83
N GLU A 12 -11.92 3.85 12.02
CA GLU A 12 -11.38 5.20 12.21
C GLU A 12 -10.03 5.35 11.49
N LEU A 13 -9.13 4.38 11.63
CA LEU A 13 -7.82 4.39 10.97
C LEU A 13 -7.96 4.46 9.45
N LEU A 14 -8.76 3.57 8.84
CA LEU A 14 -8.99 3.55 7.40
C LEU A 14 -9.73 4.81 6.94
N GLY A 15 -10.64 5.35 7.77
CA GLY A 15 -11.36 6.59 7.53
C GLY A 15 -10.43 7.81 7.45
N ASN A 16 -9.44 7.89 8.34
CA ASN A 16 -8.51 9.01 8.44
C ASN A 16 -7.26 8.88 7.55
N ALA A 17 -6.90 7.65 7.16
CA ALA A 17 -5.72 7.39 6.34
C ALA A 17 -5.81 8.11 4.98
N LYS A 18 -4.77 8.86 4.66
CA LYS A 18 -4.57 9.55 3.37
C LYS A 18 -3.93 8.65 2.33
N SER A 19 -3.11 7.70 2.74
CA SER A 19 -2.44 6.74 1.86
C SER A 19 -2.40 5.35 2.50
N ILE A 20 -2.77 4.33 1.73
CA ILE A 20 -2.84 2.94 2.18
C ILE A 20 -2.03 2.07 1.22
N ALA A 21 -1.12 1.26 1.73
CA ALA A 21 -0.45 0.20 0.98
C ALA A 21 -1.04 -1.16 1.36
N ILE A 22 -1.27 -2.02 0.37
CA ILE A 22 -1.70 -3.41 0.57
C ILE A 22 -0.59 -4.32 0.10
N LEU A 23 -0.12 -5.22 0.98
CA LEU A 23 0.99 -6.14 0.73
C LEU A 23 0.48 -7.59 0.87
N PRO A 24 0.06 -8.22 -0.23
CA PRO A 24 -0.21 -9.65 -0.25
C PRO A 24 1.08 -10.45 -0.20
N ASN A 25 1.13 -11.45 0.66
CA ASN A 25 2.27 -12.34 0.73
C ASN A 25 2.25 -13.37 -0.41
N LYS A 26 3.40 -13.55 -1.07
CA LYS A 26 3.54 -14.48 -2.20
C LYS A 26 3.39 -15.95 -1.81
N VAL A 27 3.77 -16.31 -0.58
CA VAL A 27 3.64 -17.68 -0.03
C VAL A 27 2.18 -18.07 0.07
N GLY A 28 1.29 -17.11 0.39
CA GLY A 28 -0.16 -17.32 0.38
C GLY A 28 -0.78 -17.47 -1.03
N GLY A 29 0.03 -17.34 -2.09
CA GLY A 29 -0.34 -17.66 -3.47
C GLY A 29 -1.52 -16.87 -4.01
N ALA A 30 -2.39 -17.55 -4.76
CA ALA A 30 -3.56 -16.95 -5.41
C ALA A 30 -4.57 -16.36 -4.41
N ASP A 31 -4.76 -17.01 -3.27
CA ASP A 31 -5.72 -16.55 -2.25
C ASP A 31 -5.26 -15.23 -1.61
N ALA A 32 -4.00 -15.14 -1.17
CA ALA A 32 -3.47 -13.89 -0.62
C ALA A 32 -3.54 -12.75 -1.63
N TYR A 33 -3.15 -13.01 -2.89
CA TYR A 33 -3.24 -12.03 -3.97
C TYR A 33 -4.68 -11.54 -4.18
N CYS A 34 -5.64 -12.46 -4.32
CA CYS A 34 -7.06 -12.10 -4.49
C CYS A 34 -7.61 -11.32 -3.29
N ALA A 35 -7.29 -11.75 -2.08
CA ALA A 35 -7.66 -11.04 -0.85
C ALA A 35 -7.16 -9.59 -0.85
N GLY A 36 -5.92 -9.37 -1.27
CA GLY A 36 -5.35 -8.03 -1.43
C GLY A 36 -6.00 -7.20 -2.54
N VAL A 37 -6.25 -7.79 -3.71
CA VAL A 37 -6.92 -7.11 -4.83
C VAL A 37 -8.36 -6.74 -4.47
N GLY A 38 -9.08 -7.62 -3.77
CA GLY A 38 -10.43 -7.32 -3.30
C GLY A 38 -10.45 -6.12 -2.33
N LEU A 39 -9.53 -6.08 -1.37
CA LEU A 39 -9.35 -4.89 -0.50
C LEU A 39 -9.02 -3.64 -1.29
N TYR A 40 -8.10 -3.75 -2.26
CA TYR A 40 -7.72 -2.65 -3.13
C TYR A 40 -8.94 -2.07 -3.84
N GLN A 41 -9.75 -2.91 -4.49
CA GLN A 41 -10.94 -2.49 -5.23
C GLN A 41 -11.97 -1.82 -4.30
N MET A 42 -12.22 -2.39 -3.11
CA MET A 42 -13.17 -1.82 -2.14
C MET A 42 -12.72 -0.46 -1.58
N LEU A 43 -11.42 -0.32 -1.27
CA LEU A 43 -10.88 0.94 -0.75
C LEU A 43 -10.79 2.01 -1.86
N LYS A 44 -10.44 1.62 -3.09
CA LYS A 44 -10.48 2.50 -4.27
C LYS A 44 -11.90 3.01 -4.56
N ALA A 45 -12.92 2.16 -4.41
CA ALA A 45 -14.32 2.55 -4.55
C ALA A 45 -14.80 3.54 -3.47
N LYS A 46 -14.03 3.73 -2.40
CA LYS A 46 -14.21 4.79 -1.39
C LYS A 46 -13.31 6.01 -1.63
N ASP A 47 -12.76 6.17 -2.83
CA ASP A 47 -11.87 7.26 -3.23
C ASP A 47 -10.59 7.37 -2.36
N LYS A 48 -10.16 6.27 -1.75
CA LYS A 48 -8.88 6.23 -1.02
C LYS A 48 -7.70 6.18 -1.99
N ASN A 49 -6.60 6.80 -1.60
CA ASN A 49 -5.32 6.60 -2.26
C ASN A 49 -4.71 5.27 -1.79
N VAL A 50 -4.79 4.26 -2.64
CA VAL A 50 -4.39 2.89 -2.31
C VAL A 50 -3.37 2.40 -3.33
N SER A 51 -2.29 1.80 -2.85
CA SER A 51 -1.32 1.09 -3.67
C SER A 51 -1.38 -0.40 -3.37
N LEU A 52 -1.53 -1.24 -4.40
CA LEU A 52 -1.34 -2.67 -4.26
C LEU A 52 0.12 -3.00 -4.59
N ILE A 53 0.89 -3.39 -3.58
CA ILE A 53 2.31 -3.70 -3.72
C ILE A 53 2.46 -5.21 -3.87
N TYR A 54 2.81 -5.65 -5.07
CA TYR A 54 3.03 -7.07 -5.35
C TYR A 54 4.13 -7.27 -6.39
N PRO A 55 5.41 -7.25 -5.97
CA PRO A 55 6.53 -7.50 -6.87
C PRO A 55 6.53 -8.95 -7.36
N GLY A 56 6.64 -9.21 -8.66
CA GLY A 56 6.79 -10.57 -9.19
C GLY A 56 5.58 -11.08 -9.97
N LYS A 57 5.53 -12.40 -10.18
CA LYS A 57 4.55 -13.02 -11.08
C LYS A 57 3.17 -13.05 -10.41
N ILE A 58 2.19 -12.41 -11.06
CA ILE A 58 0.77 -12.57 -10.71
C ILE A 58 0.39 -14.05 -10.91
N PRO A 59 -0.33 -14.68 -9.97
CA PRO A 59 -0.79 -16.05 -10.14
C PRO A 59 -1.67 -16.19 -11.40
N ASP A 60 -1.46 -17.25 -12.19
CA ASP A 60 -2.07 -17.41 -13.53
C ASP A 60 -3.61 -17.28 -13.54
N LYS A 61 -4.28 -17.68 -12.44
CA LYS A 61 -5.75 -17.57 -12.28
C LYS A 61 -6.23 -16.15 -11.98
N CYS A 62 -5.32 -15.23 -11.69
CA CYS A 62 -5.59 -13.88 -11.21
C CYS A 62 -5.18 -12.79 -12.21
N GLU A 63 -4.61 -13.15 -13.38
CA GLU A 63 -4.01 -12.21 -14.34
C GLU A 63 -4.98 -11.12 -14.84
N ASN A 64 -6.28 -11.41 -14.85
CA ASN A 64 -7.33 -10.50 -15.36
C ASN A 64 -8.10 -9.77 -14.25
N LEU A 65 -7.74 -9.96 -12.96
CA LEU A 65 -8.48 -9.37 -11.84
C LEU A 65 -8.10 -7.90 -11.60
N LEU A 66 -6.91 -7.49 -12.04
CA LEU A 66 -6.42 -6.12 -11.94
C LEU A 66 -5.44 -5.84 -13.07
N LYS A 67 -5.42 -4.61 -13.61
CA LYS A 67 -4.48 -4.25 -14.66
C LYS A 67 -3.06 -4.18 -14.10
N LYS A 68 -2.06 -4.56 -14.89
CA LYS A 68 -0.65 -4.60 -14.44
C LYS A 68 -0.15 -3.22 -14.02
N GLU A 69 -0.65 -2.16 -14.65
CA GLU A 69 -0.29 -0.77 -14.38
C GLU A 69 -0.83 -0.28 -13.03
N GLU A 70 -1.82 -0.96 -12.47
CA GLU A 70 -2.39 -0.65 -11.14
C GLU A 70 -1.64 -1.36 -10.00
N ILE A 71 -0.65 -2.20 -10.34
CA ILE A 71 0.14 -2.97 -9.39
C ILE A 71 1.53 -2.35 -9.28
N VAL A 72 1.94 -2.02 -8.06
CA VAL A 72 3.30 -1.58 -7.79
C VAL A 72 4.20 -2.80 -7.71
N SER A 73 4.95 -3.05 -8.78
CA SER A 73 5.89 -4.18 -8.87
C SER A 73 7.32 -3.82 -8.44
N ASP A 74 7.64 -2.54 -8.35
CA ASP A 74 8.94 -2.02 -7.93
C ASP A 74 8.73 -0.96 -6.85
N VAL A 75 9.31 -1.18 -5.68
CA VAL A 75 9.20 -0.31 -4.51
C VAL A 75 10.48 0.49 -4.26
N THR A 76 11.50 0.30 -5.11
CA THR A 76 12.79 1.01 -5.02
C THR A 76 12.74 2.41 -5.61
N GLY A 77 11.72 2.71 -6.41
CA GLY A 77 11.50 4.03 -6.98
C GLY A 77 11.53 5.11 -5.90
N ARG A 78 12.41 6.10 -6.09
CA ARG A 78 12.50 7.31 -5.28
C ARG A 78 12.48 8.51 -6.23
N GLU A 79 11.68 9.51 -5.91
CA GLU A 79 11.62 10.77 -6.66
C GLU A 79 12.34 11.86 -5.87
N LEU A 80 13.27 12.58 -6.50
CA LEU A 80 13.83 13.79 -5.91
C LEU A 80 12.90 14.97 -6.22
N HIS A 81 12.16 15.43 -5.21
CA HIS A 81 11.33 16.62 -5.28
C HIS A 81 12.20 17.83 -4.93
N VAL A 82 12.26 18.80 -5.85
CA VAL A 82 12.94 20.09 -5.63
C VAL A 82 11.89 21.18 -5.59
N SER A 83 11.58 21.68 -4.40
CA SER A 83 10.60 22.74 -4.17
C SER A 83 11.31 24.08 -3.97
N ILE A 84 10.87 25.11 -4.68
CA ILE A 84 11.45 26.46 -4.60
C ILE A 84 10.35 27.42 -4.19
N ASP A 85 10.40 27.94 -2.96
CA ASP A 85 9.46 28.96 -2.50
C ASP A 85 9.90 30.36 -3.00
N TYR A 86 9.28 30.78 -4.11
CA TYR A 86 9.45 32.11 -4.69
C TYR A 86 8.26 33.04 -4.38
N SER A 87 7.47 32.75 -3.34
CA SER A 87 6.36 33.61 -2.91
C SER A 87 6.81 35.07 -2.77
N ASN A 88 5.92 36.00 -3.11
CA ASN A 88 6.18 37.45 -3.24
C ASN A 88 7.04 37.87 -4.44
N THR A 89 7.13 37.02 -5.47
CA THR A 89 7.78 37.34 -6.74
C THR A 89 6.75 37.35 -7.89
N PRO A 90 6.61 38.44 -8.66
CA PRO A 90 5.66 38.48 -9.78
C PRO A 90 6.22 37.68 -10.96
N ALA A 91 5.52 36.61 -11.34
CA ALA A 91 5.77 35.77 -12.53
C ALA A 91 7.14 35.05 -12.56
N ALA A 92 7.24 33.90 -11.90
CA ALA A 92 8.39 33.01 -12.04
C ALA A 92 8.30 32.20 -13.34
N LYS A 93 9.25 32.39 -14.25
CA LYS A 93 9.51 31.43 -15.33
C LYS A 93 10.55 30.43 -14.82
N VAL A 94 10.25 29.15 -14.95
CA VAL A 94 11.21 28.07 -14.72
C VAL A 94 11.73 27.61 -16.07
N GLN A 95 13.04 27.64 -16.25
CA GLN A 95 13.73 27.01 -17.37
C GLN A 95 14.56 25.86 -16.83
N TYR A 96 14.59 24.75 -17.54
CA TYR A 96 15.46 23.63 -17.23
C TYR A 96 16.40 23.34 -18.40
N SER A 97 17.63 22.96 -18.09
CA SER A 97 18.58 22.39 -19.04
C SER A 97 19.31 21.21 -18.41
N THR A 98 19.84 20.33 -19.26
CA THR A 98 20.66 19.22 -18.82
C THR A 98 21.98 19.26 -19.56
N GLU A 99 23.08 19.37 -18.83
CA GLU A 99 24.43 19.41 -19.39
C GLU A 99 25.30 18.41 -18.63
N HIS A 100 25.96 17.49 -19.35
CA HIS A 100 26.83 16.46 -18.77
C HIS A 100 26.20 15.65 -17.62
N GLY A 101 24.89 15.37 -17.72
CA GLY A 101 24.16 14.62 -16.69
C GLY A 101 23.76 15.43 -15.46
N VAL A 102 23.96 16.74 -15.45
CA VAL A 102 23.53 17.65 -14.38
C VAL A 102 22.29 18.40 -14.82
N LEU A 103 21.23 18.34 -14.00
CA LEU A 103 20.01 19.13 -14.19
C LEU A 103 20.23 20.54 -13.62
N TYR A 104 20.08 21.55 -14.48
CA TYR A 104 20.10 22.95 -14.10
C TYR A 104 18.68 23.51 -14.13
N LEU A 105 18.22 24.05 -13.00
CA LEU A 105 16.96 24.78 -12.90
C LEU A 105 17.27 26.28 -12.78
N LYS A 106 16.82 27.08 -13.74
CA LYS A 106 16.94 28.53 -13.72
C LYS A 106 15.56 29.14 -13.47
N VAL A 107 15.39 29.68 -12.26
CA VAL A 107 14.16 30.37 -11.85
C VAL A 107 14.43 31.86 -11.84
N GLY A 108 13.63 32.63 -12.58
CA GLY A 108 13.80 34.07 -12.64
C GLY A 108 12.59 34.83 -13.21
N PRO A 109 12.49 36.13 -12.92
CA PRO A 109 13.26 36.85 -11.89
C PRO A 109 12.92 36.35 -10.48
N VAL A 110 13.85 36.50 -9.53
CA VAL A 110 13.61 36.32 -8.08
C VAL A 110 14.06 37.58 -7.33
N ASN A 111 13.63 37.74 -6.08
CA ASN A 111 14.02 38.89 -5.26
C ASN A 111 15.57 38.97 -5.12
N LYS A 112 16.13 40.18 -5.10
CA LYS A 112 17.57 40.42 -4.88
C LYS A 112 18.10 39.75 -3.61
N TYR A 113 17.26 39.63 -2.58
CA TYR A 113 17.56 39.00 -1.30
C TYR A 113 16.98 37.58 -1.20
N PHE A 114 16.81 36.88 -2.32
CA PHE A 114 16.32 35.49 -2.30
C PHE A 114 17.28 34.61 -1.48
N GLU A 115 16.75 33.94 -0.47
CA GLU A 115 17.52 33.06 0.39
C GLU A 115 17.51 31.62 -0.14
N VAL A 116 18.69 30.98 -0.17
CA VAL A 116 18.84 29.58 -0.61
C VAL A 116 18.05 28.61 0.29
N SER A 117 17.81 28.99 1.55
CA SER A 117 16.94 28.26 2.50
C SER A 117 15.52 28.03 1.98
N ARG A 118 15.06 28.79 0.98
CA ARG A 118 13.74 28.63 0.34
C ARG A 118 13.72 27.50 -0.70
N VAL A 119 14.88 26.92 -1.02
CA VAL A 119 15.01 25.72 -1.85
C VAL A 119 15.04 24.50 -0.94
N HIS A 120 14.04 23.64 -1.08
CA HIS A 120 13.89 22.42 -0.31
C HIS A 120 14.03 21.22 -1.25
N THR A 121 14.87 20.27 -0.87
CA THR A 121 15.01 19.00 -1.58
C THR A 121 14.52 17.87 -0.69
N GLU A 122 13.66 17.02 -1.22
CA GLU A 122 13.11 15.88 -0.53
C GLU A 122 13.19 14.67 -1.45
N LEU A 123 13.80 13.58 -1.00
CA LEU A 123 13.66 12.29 -1.68
C LEU A 123 12.36 11.65 -1.20
N LYS A 124 11.34 11.66 -2.04
CA LYS A 124 10.07 10.99 -1.77
C LYS A 124 10.13 9.54 -2.25
N GLY A 125 9.90 8.62 -1.34
CA GLY A 125 9.64 7.23 -1.65
C GLY A 125 8.17 6.87 -1.62
N MET A 126 7.92 5.57 -1.56
CA MET A 126 6.59 5.07 -1.30
C MET A 126 6.26 5.18 0.19
N GLU A 127 5.72 6.33 0.59
CA GLU A 127 5.26 6.55 1.96
C GLU A 127 3.75 6.32 2.08
N HIS A 128 3.37 5.41 2.97
CA HIS A 128 1.98 5.11 3.27
C HIS A 128 1.72 5.24 4.77
N GLU A 129 0.63 5.90 5.16
CA GLU A 129 0.25 6.05 6.57
C GLU A 129 -0.19 4.71 7.18
N VAL A 130 -0.78 3.84 6.34
CA VAL A 130 -1.27 2.52 6.73
C VAL A 130 -0.80 1.45 5.76
N PHE A 131 -0.29 0.35 6.29
CA PHE A 131 -0.02 -0.88 5.57
C PHE A 131 -1.05 -1.95 5.97
N ILE A 132 -1.61 -2.65 5.00
CA ILE A 132 -2.44 -3.83 5.20
C ILE A 132 -1.67 -5.04 4.67
N THR A 133 -1.19 -5.90 5.55
CA THR A 133 -0.49 -7.14 5.17
C THR A 133 -1.47 -8.29 5.10
N VAL A 134 -1.34 -9.15 4.10
CA VAL A 134 -2.26 -10.28 3.88
C VAL A 134 -1.48 -11.57 3.73
N GLY A 135 -1.65 -12.50 4.67
CA GLY A 135 -1.08 -13.86 4.61
C GLY A 135 0.41 -13.97 4.93
N ALA A 136 1.01 -12.97 5.59
CA ALA A 136 2.38 -13.04 6.08
C ALA A 136 2.39 -13.39 7.57
N GLN A 137 3.24 -14.33 8.00
CA GLN A 137 3.39 -14.74 9.40
C GLN A 137 4.33 -13.81 10.17
N VAL A 138 5.34 -13.29 9.48
CA VAL A 138 6.29 -12.26 9.93
C VAL A 138 6.55 -11.24 8.80
N LEU A 139 7.11 -10.07 9.10
CA LEU A 139 7.40 -9.05 8.08
C LEU A 139 8.46 -9.54 7.07
N GLU A 140 9.41 -10.34 7.54
CA GLU A 140 10.48 -10.94 6.76
C GLU A 140 9.95 -11.85 5.63
N ASP A 141 8.71 -12.33 5.72
CA ASP A 141 8.09 -13.14 4.67
C ASP A 141 7.88 -12.34 3.36
N PHE A 142 7.94 -11.01 3.41
CA PHE A 142 7.95 -10.16 2.20
C PHE A 142 9.35 -10.04 1.55
N GLY A 143 10.40 -10.56 2.19
CA GLY A 143 11.73 -10.68 1.63
C GLY A 143 12.34 -9.33 1.22
N GLN A 144 12.71 -9.19 -0.07
CA GLN A 144 13.32 -7.97 -0.58
C GLN A 144 12.40 -6.76 -0.44
N THR A 145 11.09 -6.93 -0.62
CA THR A 145 10.10 -5.86 -0.46
C THR A 145 10.08 -5.32 0.96
N TYR A 146 10.26 -6.18 1.98
CA TYR A 146 10.41 -5.73 3.36
C TYR A 146 11.68 -4.90 3.54
N ARG A 147 12.83 -5.37 3.03
CA ARG A 147 14.10 -4.63 3.14
C ARG A 147 14.05 -3.24 2.50
N GLU A 148 13.33 -3.10 1.40
CA GLU A 148 13.19 -1.83 0.67
C GLU A 148 12.17 -0.87 1.29
N LEU A 149 11.29 -1.38 2.16
CA LEU A 149 10.23 -0.64 2.85
C LEU A 149 10.39 -0.67 4.37
N GLU A 150 11.56 -1.03 4.89
CA GLU A 150 11.75 -1.28 6.33
C GLU A 150 11.41 -0.05 7.18
N ASN A 151 11.89 1.13 6.76
CA ASN A 151 11.64 2.38 7.45
C ASN A 151 10.16 2.80 7.37
N GLU A 152 9.55 2.59 6.20
CA GLU A 152 8.15 2.91 5.92
C GLU A 152 7.21 2.00 6.74
N LEU A 153 7.50 0.69 6.81
CA LEU A 153 6.75 -0.26 7.63
C LEU A 153 6.91 0.01 9.14
N HIS A 154 8.10 0.43 9.60
CA HIS A 154 8.31 0.79 11.00
C HIS A 154 7.60 2.07 11.43
N SER A 155 7.44 3.04 10.52
CA SER A 155 6.80 4.33 10.81
C SER A 155 5.28 4.31 10.65
N ALA A 156 4.75 3.42 9.81
CA ALA A 156 3.32 3.34 9.51
C ALA A 156 2.52 2.47 10.49
N LYS A 157 1.18 2.62 10.45
CA LYS A 157 0.28 1.68 11.13
C LYS A 157 0.09 0.42 10.28
N ILE A 158 0.13 -0.74 10.92
CA ILE A 158 0.02 -2.03 10.23
C ILE A 158 -1.26 -2.74 10.67
N ILE A 159 -2.12 -3.06 9.70
CA ILE A 159 -3.24 -3.99 9.84
C ILE A 159 -2.77 -5.33 9.26
N ASN A 160 -2.59 -6.32 10.12
CA ASN A 160 -2.09 -7.64 9.74
C ASN A 160 -3.24 -8.65 9.67
N LEU A 161 -3.47 -9.20 8.48
CA LEU A 161 -4.51 -10.18 8.18
C LEU A 161 -3.88 -11.53 7.87
N ASP A 162 -4.24 -12.55 8.64
CA ASP A 162 -3.79 -13.92 8.39
C ASP A 162 -4.79 -14.95 8.88
N ASN A 163 -4.76 -16.16 8.32
CA ASN A 163 -5.58 -17.27 8.76
C ASN A 163 -4.74 -18.48 9.23
N THR A 164 -3.52 -18.21 9.70
CA THR A 164 -2.65 -19.23 10.31
C THR A 164 -2.41 -18.93 11.79
N ASP A 165 -2.28 -19.97 12.61
CA ASP A 165 -1.88 -19.85 14.02
C ASP A 165 -0.37 -19.60 14.20
N ARG A 166 0.41 -19.76 13.13
CA ARG A 166 1.86 -19.49 13.07
C ARG A 166 2.20 -18.00 12.99
N ASN A 167 1.20 -17.15 12.80
CA ASN A 167 1.38 -15.71 12.70
C ASN A 167 1.91 -15.09 14.01
N PHE A 168 2.95 -14.26 13.92
CA PHE A 168 3.59 -13.61 15.07
C PHE A 168 2.86 -12.36 15.56
N ARG A 169 1.77 -11.95 14.89
CA ARG A 169 0.95 -10.81 15.26
C ARG A 169 1.75 -9.50 15.30
N PHE A 170 2.57 -9.26 14.26
CA PHE A 170 3.47 -8.11 14.16
C PHE A 170 2.76 -6.77 13.86
N GLY A 171 1.46 -6.79 13.53
CA GLY A 171 0.71 -5.58 13.22
C GLY A 171 0.35 -4.77 14.47
N HIS A 172 0.02 -3.50 14.25
CA HIS A 172 -0.66 -2.69 15.27
C HIS A 172 -2.08 -3.22 15.52
N PHE A 173 -2.75 -3.69 14.45
CA PHE A 173 -4.03 -4.37 14.50
C PHE A 173 -3.88 -5.75 13.87
N ASN A 174 -4.03 -6.81 14.67
CA ASN A 174 -3.90 -8.18 14.18
C ASN A 174 -5.29 -8.85 14.06
N LEU A 175 -5.67 -9.25 12.85
CA LEU A 175 -6.80 -10.12 12.56
C LEU A 175 -6.24 -11.45 12.08
N VAL A 176 -5.93 -12.29 13.05
CA VAL A 176 -5.43 -13.64 12.83
C VAL A 176 -6.55 -14.60 13.21
N GLU A 177 -7.17 -15.20 12.19
CA GLU A 177 -8.35 -16.06 12.33
C GLU A 177 -8.04 -17.47 11.77
N PRO A 178 -7.44 -18.38 12.56
CA PRO A 178 -7.02 -19.71 12.09
C PRO A 178 -8.14 -20.61 11.56
N PHE A 179 -9.39 -20.30 11.91
CA PHE A 179 -10.58 -21.02 11.46
C PHE A 179 -11.19 -20.44 10.18
N ALA A 180 -10.63 -19.37 9.62
CA ALA A 180 -11.08 -18.83 8.34
C ALA A 180 -10.62 -19.73 7.20
N ASP A 181 -11.57 -20.23 6.39
CA ASP A 181 -11.30 -21.16 5.30
C ASP A 181 -10.34 -20.60 4.23
N SER A 182 -10.21 -19.28 4.11
CA SER A 182 -9.29 -18.59 3.19
C SER A 182 -9.01 -17.16 3.66
N LEU A 183 -7.92 -16.57 3.17
CA LEU A 183 -7.61 -15.15 3.38
C LEU A 183 -8.65 -14.27 2.71
N SER A 184 -9.15 -14.68 1.53
CA SER A 184 -10.21 -13.97 0.82
C SER A 184 -11.53 -13.96 1.59
N LEU A 185 -11.88 -15.06 2.26
CA LEU A 185 -13.05 -15.10 3.15
C LEU A 185 -12.87 -14.21 4.38
N LEU A 186 -11.68 -14.24 5.01
CA LEU A 186 -11.34 -13.36 6.12
C LEU A 186 -11.46 -11.88 5.72
N VAL A 187 -10.93 -11.53 4.54
CA VAL A 187 -11.04 -10.18 3.98
C VAL A 187 -12.49 -9.79 3.74
N LEU A 188 -13.29 -10.69 3.15
CA LEU A 188 -14.70 -10.42 2.88
C LEU A 188 -15.46 -10.08 4.16
N THR A 189 -15.37 -10.92 5.19
CA THR A 189 -16.08 -10.71 6.45
C THR A 189 -15.59 -9.48 7.20
N SER A 190 -14.27 -9.28 7.26
CA SER A 190 -13.67 -8.12 7.92
C SER A 190 -14.04 -6.80 7.22
N SER A 191 -14.04 -6.79 5.89
CA SER A 191 -14.37 -5.59 5.10
C SER A 191 -15.81 -5.13 5.32
N VAL A 192 -16.75 -6.08 5.43
CA VAL A 192 -18.15 -5.76 5.80
C VAL A 192 -18.22 -5.19 7.22
N GLU A 193 -17.50 -5.78 8.18
CA GLU A 193 -17.43 -5.24 9.55
C GLU A 193 -16.80 -3.84 9.60
N TRP A 194 -15.90 -3.50 8.67
CA TRP A 194 -15.31 -2.17 8.52
C TRP A 194 -16.16 -1.20 7.69
N GLY A 195 -17.36 -1.61 7.29
CA GLY A 195 -18.27 -0.81 6.48
C GLY A 195 -17.75 -0.48 5.09
N LEU A 196 -16.84 -1.30 4.54
CA LEU A 196 -16.44 -1.22 3.13
C LEU A 196 -17.57 -1.77 2.26
N ASN A 197 -17.79 -1.14 1.11
CA ASN A 197 -18.76 -1.64 0.14
C ASN A 197 -18.11 -2.72 -0.71
N VAL A 198 -18.63 -3.95 -0.64
CA VAL A 198 -18.16 -5.06 -1.48
C VAL A 198 -18.74 -4.88 -2.88
N THR A 199 -17.97 -4.28 -3.79
CA THR A 199 -18.40 -4.11 -5.18
C THR A 199 -18.49 -5.45 -5.91
N LYS A 200 -19.10 -5.45 -7.10
CA LYS A 200 -19.17 -6.65 -7.92
C LYS A 200 -17.78 -7.18 -8.26
N GLU A 201 -16.86 -6.28 -8.63
CA GLU A 201 -15.48 -6.59 -8.98
C GLU A 201 -14.74 -7.19 -7.77
N ALA A 202 -14.92 -6.61 -6.59
CA ALA A 202 -14.35 -7.13 -5.35
C ALA A 202 -14.91 -8.50 -4.99
N ALA A 203 -16.22 -8.71 -5.15
CA ALA A 203 -16.85 -10.00 -4.88
C ALA A 203 -16.33 -11.09 -5.82
N GLU A 204 -16.25 -10.82 -7.12
CA GLU A 204 -15.70 -11.74 -8.13
C GLU A 204 -14.24 -12.09 -7.82
N THR A 205 -13.43 -11.09 -7.49
CA THR A 205 -12.02 -11.26 -7.10
C THR A 205 -11.88 -12.14 -5.86
N LEU A 206 -12.62 -11.85 -4.78
CA LEU A 206 -12.55 -12.62 -3.54
C LEU A 206 -13.06 -14.05 -3.74
N LEU A 207 -14.08 -14.25 -4.57
CA LEU A 207 -14.58 -15.57 -4.91
C LEU A 207 -13.52 -16.43 -5.63
N VAL A 208 -12.72 -15.83 -6.53
CA VAL A 208 -11.59 -16.53 -7.15
C VAL A 208 -10.60 -17.00 -6.09
N GLY A 209 -10.25 -16.14 -5.13
CA GLY A 209 -9.36 -16.50 -4.02
C GLY A 209 -9.90 -17.62 -3.13
N ILE A 210 -11.17 -17.52 -2.71
CA ILE A 210 -11.87 -18.55 -1.92
C ILE A 210 -11.83 -19.90 -2.66
N SER A 211 -12.07 -19.89 -3.98
CA SER A 211 -12.16 -21.11 -4.79
C SER A 211 -10.81 -21.76 -5.12
N HIS A 212 -9.70 -21.05 -4.90
CA HIS A 212 -8.35 -21.48 -5.30
C HIS A 212 -7.36 -21.51 -4.13
N ARG A 213 -7.84 -21.59 -2.89
CA ARG A 213 -6.96 -21.91 -1.77
C ARG A 213 -6.40 -23.32 -1.96
N ASN A 214 -5.10 -23.40 -2.17
CA ASN A 214 -4.40 -24.68 -2.05
C ASN A 214 -4.36 -25.05 -0.55
N PRO A 215 -4.81 -26.25 -0.14
CA PRO A 215 -4.66 -26.69 1.23
C PRO A 215 -3.17 -26.63 1.60
N ILE A 216 -2.88 -26.09 2.80
CA ILE A 216 -1.53 -26.12 3.35
C ILE A 216 -1.19 -27.60 3.49
N VAL A 217 -0.30 -28.11 2.63
CA VAL A 217 0.23 -29.47 2.77
C VAL A 217 1.05 -29.44 4.06
N GLY A 218 0.57 -30.18 5.06
CA GLY A 218 1.22 -30.32 6.37
C GLY A 218 2.57 -31.00 6.30
#